data_AF-A0A1F2WGJ4-F1
#
_entry.id   AF-A0A1F2WGJ4-F1
#
_cell.length_a   1.000
_cell.length_b   1.000
_cell.length_c   1.000
_cell.angle_alpha   90.00
_cell.angle_beta   90.00
_cell.angle_gamma   90.00
#
_symmetry.space_group_name_H-M   'P 1'
#
loop_
_entity.id
_entity.type
_entity.pdbx_description
1 polymer ?
#
loop_
_entity_poly.entity_id
_entity_poly.type
_entity_poly.pdbx_seq_one_letter_code
_entity_poly.pdbx_strand_id
1 'polypeptide(L)' 'MKRVLKLFGALTLLGSLAAGGYYFLFMRSRQPQVELYFDDGSMIAMPGDAAEAAPFMAVATEVLRGVPIAS' A
#
# COMPACT_ATOMS: atom_id res chain seq x y z
N MET A 1 -23.57 30.02 13.91
CA MET A 1 -23.38 29.25 12.65
C MET A 1 -21.97 29.39 12.07
N LYS A 2 -21.46 30.59 11.74
CA LYS A 2 -20.12 30.75 11.11
C LYS A 2 -18.94 30.16 11.91
N ARG A 3 -18.96 30.26 13.24
CA ARG A 3 -17.91 29.69 14.11
C ARG A 3 -17.89 28.15 14.09
N VAL A 4 -19.07 27.52 14.08
CA VAL A 4 -19.21 26.06 14.00
C VAL A 4 -18.67 25.55 12.66
N LEU A 5 -19.02 26.22 11.56
CA LEU A 5 -18.54 25.84 10.24
C LEU A 5 -17.01 25.96 10.11
N LYS A 6 -16.41 27.01 10.69
CA LYS A 6 -14.95 27.15 10.75
C LYS A 6 -14.29 26.06 11.58
N LEU A 7 -14.87 25.72 12.73
CA LEU A 7 -14.35 24.67 13.60
C LEU A 7 -14.40 23.30 12.89
N PHE A 8 -15.51 23.03 12.22
CA PHE A 8 -15.70 21.82 11.44
C PHE A 8 -14.68 21.74 10.31
N GLY A 9 -14.52 22.79 9.50
CA GLY A 9 -13.53 22.84 8.43
C GLY A 9 -12.09 22.64 8.92
N ALA A 10 -11.72 23.23 10.06
CA ALA A 10 -10.41 23.03 10.68
C ALA A 10 -10.20 21.58 11.13
N LEU A 11 -11.21 20.97 11.77
CA LEU A 11 -11.18 19.56 12.18
C LEU A 11 -11.09 18.62 10.98
N THR A 12 -11.85 18.86 9.91
CA THR A 12 -11.78 18.06 8.70
C THR A 12 -10.41 18.15 8.06
N LEU A 13 -9.84 19.36 7.94
CA LEU A 13 -8.52 19.55 7.36
C LEU A 13 -7.43 18.82 8.17
N LEU A 14 -7.44 18.99 9.50
CA LEU A 14 -6.50 18.32 10.40
C LEU A 14 -6.68 16.80 10.36
N GLY A 15 -7.92 16.31 10.31
CA GLY A 15 -8.23 14.89 10.18
C GLY A 15 -7.71 14.31 8.87
N SER A 16 -7.89 15.01 7.75
CA SER A 16 -7.38 14.59 6.44
C SER A 16 -5.86 14.57 6.40
N LEU A 17 -5.19 15.58 6.97
CA LEU A 17 -3.72 15.61 7.07
C LEU A 17 -3.20 14.49 7.96
N ALA A 18 -3.84 14.23 9.10
CA ALA A 18 -3.47 13.15 10.00
C ALA A 18 -3.66 11.77 9.33
N ALA A 19 -4.79 11.56 8.64
CA ALA A 19 -5.07 10.33 7.91
C ALA A 19 -4.08 10.11 6.74
N GLY A 20 -3.81 11.15 5.96
CA GLY A 20 -2.83 11.10 4.87
C GLY A 20 -1.40 10.83 5.37
N GLY A 21 -1.00 11.49 6.45
CA GLY A 21 0.28 11.26 7.12
C GLY A 21 0.39 9.84 7.66
N TYR A 22 -0.66 9.34 8.33
CA TYR A 22 -0.70 7.95 8.82
C TYR A 22 -0.57 6.96 7.66
N TYR A 23 -1.32 7.16 6.57
CA TYR A 23 -1.24 6.31 5.39
C TYR A 23 0.18 6.32 4.82
N PHE A 24 0.77 7.48 4.61
CA PHE A 24 2.10 7.60 3.99
C PHE A 24 3.21 7.00 4.87
N LEU A 25 3.15 7.17 6.19
CA LEU A 25 4.20 6.72 7.09
C LEU A 25 4.06 5.25 7.50
N PHE A 26 2.84 4.73 7.62
CA PHE A 26 2.60 3.40 8.23
C PHE A 26 1.88 2.41 7.32
N MET A 27 1.11 2.85 6.32
CA MET A 27 0.40 1.95 5.41
C MET A 27 1.04 1.84 4.03
N ARG A 28 1.67 2.90 3.51
CA ARG A 28 2.35 2.89 2.21
C ARG A 28 3.50 1.88 2.18
N SER A 29 4.14 1.64 3.33
CA SER A 29 5.18 0.64 3.51
C SER A 29 4.66 -0.78 3.75
N ARG A 30 3.34 -1.00 3.81
CA ARG A 30 2.77 -2.33 3.59
C ARG A 30 2.93 -2.64 2.10
N GLN A 31 4.17 -2.98 1.77
CA GLN A 31 4.68 -3.22 0.44
C GLN A 31 3.87 -4.30 -0.28
N PRO A 32 3.95 -4.34 -1.63
CA PRO A 32 3.50 -5.50 -2.39
C PRO A 32 4.03 -6.79 -1.74
N GLN A 33 3.10 -7.65 -1.35
CA GLN A 33 3.41 -8.96 -0.81
C GLN A 33 3.51 -9.95 -1.97
N VAL A 34 4.40 -10.92 -1.83
CA VAL A 34 4.38 -12.09 -2.70
C VAL A 34 3.46 -13.11 -2.05
N GLU A 35 2.36 -13.41 -2.72
CA GLU A 35 1.41 -14.44 -2.33
C GLU A 35 1.51 -15.61 -3.29
N LEU A 36 1.90 -16.77 -2.78
CA LEU A 36 1.98 -18.02 -3.53
C LEU A 36 0.78 -18.88 -3.15
N TYR A 37 0.01 -19.26 -4.16
CA TYR A 37 -1.16 -20.12 -4.03
C TYR A 37 -0.81 -21.50 -4.57
N PHE A 38 -1.10 -22.54 -3.81
CA PHE A 38 -0.80 -23.92 -4.17
C PHE A 38 -2.09 -24.70 -4.47
N ASP A 39 -1.97 -25.74 -5.29
CA ASP A 39 -3.12 -26.54 -5.76
C ASP A 39 -3.82 -27.31 -4.62
N ASP A 40 -3.13 -27.53 -3.50
CA ASP A 40 -3.70 -28.12 -2.29
C ASP A 40 -4.53 -27.12 -1.45
N GLY A 41 -4.65 -25.88 -1.92
CA GLY A 41 -5.36 -24.80 -1.25
C GLY A 41 -4.55 -24.09 -0.17
N SER A 42 -3.28 -24.45 0.03
CA SER A 42 -2.39 -23.72 0.92
C SER A 42 -1.92 -22.40 0.29
N MET A 43 -1.50 -21.48 1.16
CA MET A 43 -1.02 -20.16 0.76
C MET A 43 0.19 -19.77 1.58
N ILE A 44 1.20 -19.21 0.91
CA ILE A 44 2.36 -18.59 1.55
C ILE A 44 2.38 -17.11 1.18
N ALA A 45 2.37 -16.25 2.20
CA ALA A 45 2.51 -14.81 2.04
C ALA A 45 3.88 -14.37 2.57
N MET A 46 4.61 -13.61 1.77
CA MET A 46 5.94 -13.08 2.11
C MET A 46 5.95 -11.56 1.95
N PRO A 47 6.61 -10.83 2.87
CA PRO A 47 6.95 -9.43 2.64
C PRO A 47 7.75 -9.26 1.36
N GLY A 48 7.48 -8.21 0.57
CA GLY A 48 8.21 -7.96 -0.69
C GLY A 48 9.71 -7.68 -0.51
N ASP A 49 10.14 -7.29 0.69
CA ASP A 49 11.53 -7.08 1.08
C ASP A 49 12.20 -8.30 1.72
N ALA A 50 11.46 -9.41 1.89
CA ALA A 50 12.03 -10.66 2.37
C ALA A 50 13.00 -11.27 1.34
N ALA A 51 14.06 -11.93 1.83
CA ALA A 51 15.06 -12.56 0.96
C ALA A 51 14.43 -13.64 0.07
N GLU A 52 13.45 -14.37 0.60
CA GLU A 52 12.69 -15.43 -0.08
C GLU A 52 11.77 -14.87 -1.17
N ALA A 53 11.36 -13.61 -1.06
CA ALA A 53 10.52 -12.93 -2.05
C ALA A 53 11.32 -12.39 -3.25
N ALA A 54 12.64 -12.17 -3.08
CA ALA A 54 13.51 -11.56 -4.08
C ALA A 54 13.39 -12.14 -5.52
N PRO A 55 13.41 -13.48 -5.75
CA PRO A 55 13.29 -14.01 -7.11
C PRO A 55 11.93 -13.70 -7.75
N PHE A 56 10.84 -13.74 -6.98
CA PHE A 56 9.50 -13.43 -7.47
C PHE A 56 9.34 -11.94 -7.77
N MET A 57 9.87 -11.08 -6.91
CA MET A 57 9.86 -9.63 -7.09
C MET A 57 10.68 -9.19 -8.31
N ALA A 58 11.79 -9.87 -8.62
CA ALA A 58 12.59 -9.62 -9.82
C ALA A 58 11.77 -9.87 -11.10
N VAL A 59 11.09 -11.02 -11.18
CA VAL A 59 10.21 -11.37 -12.31
C VAL A 59 9.04 -10.39 -12.42
N ALA A 60 8.38 -10.08 -11.31
CA ALA A 60 7.28 -9.11 -11.31
C ALA A 60 7.73 -7.73 -11.82
N THR A 61 8.92 -7.27 -11.41
CA THR A 61 9.50 -6.01 -11.88
C THR A 61 9.78 -6.03 -13.38
N GLU A 62 10.30 -7.13 -13.90
CA GLU A 62 10.54 -7.30 -15.34
C GLU A 62 9.24 -7.22 -16.15
N VAL A 63 8.20 -7.95 -15.71
CA VAL A 63 6.88 -7.94 -16.36
C VAL A 63 6.26 -6.54 -16.33
N LEU A 64 6.30 -5.87 -15.18
CA LEU A 64 5.73 -4.52 -15.04
C LEU A 64 6.45 -3.46 -15.89
N ARG A 65 7.75 -3.65 -16.19
CA ARG A 65 8.47 -2.79 -17.13
C ARG A 65 8.02 -3.01 -18.57
N GLY A 66 7.69 -4.24 -18.95
CA GLY A 66 7.19 -4.58 -20.28
C GLY A 66 5.73 -4.21 -20.49
N VAL A 67 4.91 -4.27 -19.44
CA VAL A 67 3.48 -3.96 -19.45
C VAL A 67 3.13 -3.11 -18.22
N PRO A 68 3.33 -1.77 -18.28
CA PRO A 68 3.05 -0.91 -17.14
C PRO A 68 1.55 -0.89 -16.81
N ILE A 69 1.20 -1.27 -15.58
CA ILE A 69 -0.17 -1.19 -15.06
C ILE A 69 -0.41 0.22 -14.50
N ALA A 70 -0.21 1.23 -15.35
CA ALA A 70 -0.63 2.63 -15.17
C ALA A 70 -0.18 3.41 -16.42
N SER A 71 -1.13 3.68 -17.31
CA SER A 71 -1.06 4.81 -18.25
C SER A 71 -1.85 5.95 -17.64
#